data_AF-A0A9D7BP63-F1
#
_entry.id   AF-A0A9D7BP63-F1
#
_cell.length_a   1.000
_cell.length_b   1.000
_cell.length_c   1.000
_cell.angle_alpha   90.00
_cell.angle_beta   90.00
_cell.angle_gamma   90.00
#
_symmetry.space_group_name_H-M   'P 1'
#
loop_
_entity.id
_entity.type
_entity.pdbx_description
1 polymer ?
#
loop_
_entity_poly.entity_id
_entity_poly.type
_entity_poly.pdbx_seq_one_letter_code
_entity_poly.pdbx_strand_id
1 'polypeptide(L)'
;MPRILCIDYGLKRCGLAVTDPLQIIVTALTTVATASLFSFLEKYISEEKVEKIVFGHPVHKDGVDTYLVKDILHLEKLCKKKWPHLETDFQNESFTSTQAKQIMLESGMNRKKRQDKSMVDKISAVIILQRYLKHI
;
A
#
# COMPACT_ATOMS: atom_id res chain seq x y z
N MET A 1 19.13 8.19 0.80
CA MET A 1 17.97 8.71 0.05
C MET A 1 16.71 8.34 0.83
N PRO A 2 15.65 9.15 0.76
CA PRO A 2 14.41 8.90 1.50
C PRO A 2 13.60 7.75 0.86
N ARG A 3 12.79 7.08 1.68
CA ARG A 3 11.96 5.94 1.29
C ARG A 3 10.70 6.39 0.54
N ILE A 4 10.16 5.48 -0.26
CA ILE A 4 8.79 5.60 -0.80
C ILE A 4 7.89 4.66 0.00
N LEU A 5 6.78 5.19 0.50
CA LEU A 5 5.77 4.46 1.25
C LEU A 5 4.57 4.20 0.35
N CYS A 6 4.04 2.98 0.37
CA CYS A 6 2.80 2.61 -0.31
C CYS A 6 1.71 2.27 0.69
N ILE A 7 0.49 2.71 0.40
CA ILE A 7 -0.71 2.45 1.19
C ILE A 7 -1.74 1.76 0.29
N ASP A 8 -2.01 0.50 0.60
CA ASP A 8 -3.16 -0.24 0.09
C ASP A 8 -4.35 -0.01 1.05
N TYR A 9 -5.30 0.85 0.65
CA TYR A 9 -6.37 1.31 1.52
C TYR A 9 -7.60 0.40 1.46
N GLY A 10 -7.91 -0.26 2.57
CA GLY A 10 -9.18 -0.95 2.77
C GLY A 10 -10.03 -0.31 3.88
N LEU A 11 -11.33 -0.63 3.93
CA LEU A 11 -12.24 -0.11 4.97
C LEU A 11 -11.93 -0.58 6.39
N LYS A 12 -11.42 -1.81 6.52
CA LYS A 12 -11.16 -2.44 7.84
C LYS A 12 -9.70 -2.33 8.24
N ARG A 13 -8.82 -2.40 7.25
CA ARG A 13 -7.37 -2.50 7.41
C ARG A 13 -6.70 -1.97 6.16
N CYS A 14 -5.47 -1.50 6.32
CA CYS A 14 -4.64 -0.98 5.25
C CYS A 14 -3.31 -1.74 5.24
N GLY A 15 -2.91 -2.23 4.07
CA GLY A 15 -1.60 -2.83 3.84
C GLY A 15 -0.58 -1.72 3.58
N LEU A 16 0.62 -1.86 4.16
CA LEU A 16 1.70 -0.89 4.01
C LEU A 16 2.95 -1.58 3.48
N ALA A 17 3.61 -0.96 2.51
CA ALA A 17 4.88 -1.40 1.96
C ALA A 17 5.83 -0.21 1.80
N VAL A 18 7.13 -0.45 1.90
CA VAL A 18 8.14 0.59 1.78
C VAL A 18 9.31 0.14 0.94
N THR A 19 10.01 1.10 0.36
CA THR A 19 11.32 0.83 -0.19
C THR A 19 12.40 0.86 0.89
N ASP A 20 13.54 0.26 0.58
CA ASP A 20 14.79 0.61 1.22
C ASP A 20 15.21 2.06 0.85
N PRO A 21 16.18 2.67 1.57
CA PRO A 21 16.64 4.02 1.29
C PRO A 21 17.18 4.23 -0.13
N LEU A 22 17.66 3.20 -0.84
CA LEU A 22 18.11 3.31 -2.23
C LEU A 22 16.98 3.14 -3.25
N GLN A 23 15.76 2.85 -2.80
CA GLN A 23 14.57 2.64 -3.63
C GLN A 23 14.67 1.42 -4.58
N ILE A 24 15.48 0.44 -4.21
CA ILE A 24 15.75 -0.76 -5.02
C ILE A 24 14.85 -1.92 -4.57
N ILE A 25 14.72 -2.11 -3.26
CA ILE A 25 14.03 -3.26 -2.66
C ILE A 25 12.73 -2.79 -2.04
N VAL A 26 11.62 -3.40 -2.48
CA VAL A 26 10.31 -3.21 -1.86
C VAL A 26 10.07 -4.29 -0.82
N THR A 27 9.71 -3.87 0.40
CA THR A 27 9.40 -4.78 1.52
C THR A 27 8.04 -4.46 2.12
N ALA A 28 7.35 -5.50 2.60
CA ALA A 28 6.11 -5.31 3.36
C ALA A 28 6.44 -4.69 4.72
N LEU A 29 5.85 -3.54 5.03
CA LEU A 29 6.04 -2.87 6.31
C LEU A 29 5.15 -3.52 7.38
N THR A 30 3.84 -3.39 7.23
CA THR A 30 2.86 -3.95 8.17
C THR A 30 1.44 -3.87 7.61
N THR A 31 0.46 -4.33 8.39
CA THR A 31 -0.97 -4.05 8.19
C THR A 31 -1.50 -3.36 9.43
N VAL A 32 -2.24 -2.27 9.25
CA VAL A 32 -2.87 -1.53 10.35
C VAL A 32 -4.37 -1.48 10.18
N ALA A 33 -5.12 -1.28 11.26
CA ALA A 33 -6.55 -0.97 11.14
C ALA A 33 -6.71 0.42 10.49
N THR A 34 -7.73 0.59 9.64
CA THR A 34 -7.97 1.85 8.92
C THR A 34 -8.15 3.03 9.89
N ALA A 35 -8.84 2.79 11.01
CA ALA A 35 -9.03 3.79 12.06
C ALA A 35 -7.72 4.25 12.72
N SER A 36 -6.68 3.42 12.71
CA SER A 36 -5.35 3.74 13.27
C SER A 36 -4.33 4.12 12.19
N LEU A 37 -4.72 4.21 10.92
CA LEU A 37 -3.79 4.47 9.83
C LEU A 37 -3.09 5.81 10.00
N PHE A 38 -3.86 6.88 10.24
CA PHE A 38 -3.29 8.22 10.29
C PHE A 38 -2.30 8.40 11.44
N SER A 39 -2.62 7.89 12.64
CA SER A 39 -1.71 7.92 13.79
C SER A 39 -0.47 7.05 13.57
N PHE A 40 -0.60 5.92 12.87
CA PHE A 40 0.56 5.12 12.46
C PHE A 40 1.46 5.91 11.50
N LEU A 41 0.89 6.58 10.50
CA LEU A 41 1.65 7.41 9.56
C LEU A 41 2.40 8.54 10.26
N GLU A 42 1.75 9.21 11.23
CA GLU A 42 2.41 10.24 12.05
C GLU A 42 3.64 9.72 12.78
N LYS A 43 3.52 8.56 13.43
CA LYS A 43 4.66 7.93 14.08
C LYS A 43 5.74 7.55 13.06
N TYR A 44 5.37 6.84 12.00
CA TYR A 44 6.33 6.30 11.05
C TYR A 44 7.12 7.39 10.31
N ILE A 45 6.44 8.44 9.84
CA ILE A 45 7.08 9.55 9.12
C ILE A 45 7.96 10.40 10.06
N SER A 46 7.71 10.38 11.37
CA SER A 46 8.59 11.04 12.35
C SER A 46 9.88 10.25 12.62
N GLU A 47 9.86 8.92 12.45
CA GLU A 47 10.98 8.02 12.74
C GLU A 47 11.84 7.76 11.48
N GLU A 48 11.20 7.70 10.30
CA GLU A 48 11.85 7.34 9.04
C GLU A 48 11.73 8.47 8.01
N LYS A 49 12.79 8.67 7.22
CA LYS A 49 12.77 9.64 6.11
C LYS A 49 11.97 9.09 4.94
N VAL A 50 10.79 9.64 4.72
CA VAL A 50 9.92 9.38 3.57
C VAL A 50 9.94 10.60 2.64
N GLU A 51 9.92 10.40 1.33
CA GLU A 51 9.73 11.52 0.36
C GLU A 51 8.41 11.44 -0.39
N LYS A 52 7.82 10.25 -0.49
CA LYS A 52 6.64 10.01 -1.32
C LYS A 52 5.71 8.98 -0.70
N ILE A 53 4.42 9.24 -0.82
CA ILE A 53 3.35 8.30 -0.49
C ILE A 53 2.60 7.90 -1.76
N VAL A 54 2.61 6.62 -2.08
CA VAL A 54 1.85 6.02 -3.20
C VAL A 54 0.58 5.39 -2.63
N PHE A 55 -0.57 5.76 -3.19
CA PHE A 55 -1.86 5.17 -2.84
C PHE A 55 -2.27 4.13 -3.88
N GLY A 56 -2.72 2.96 -3.43
CA GLY A 56 -3.45 2.03 -4.30
C GLY A 56 -4.71 2.71 -4.83
N HIS A 57 -4.93 2.64 -6.15
CA HIS A 57 -6.12 3.17 -6.82
C HIS A 57 -7.02 2.01 -7.27
N PRO A 58 -8.01 1.64 -6.45
CA PRO A 58 -8.91 0.53 -6.75
C PRO A 58 -9.94 0.95 -7.81
N VAL A 59 -9.88 0.26 -8.95
CA VAL A 59 -10.85 0.38 -10.05
C VAL A 59 -11.59 -0.93 -10.24
N HIS A 60 -12.84 -0.83 -10.67
CA HIS A 60 -13.63 -1.96 -11.15
C HIS A 60 -13.05 -2.51 -12.46
N LYS A 61 -13.50 -3.70 -12.88
CA LYS A 61 -12.98 -4.37 -14.10
C LYS A 61 -13.25 -3.59 -15.39
N ASP A 62 -14.27 -2.74 -15.37
CA ASP A 62 -14.64 -1.81 -16.44
C ASP A 62 -13.87 -0.48 -16.39
N GLY A 63 -12.96 -0.32 -15.42
CA GLY A 63 -12.15 0.88 -15.23
C GLY A 63 -12.82 1.97 -14.40
N VAL A 64 -14.04 1.73 -13.89
CA VAL A 64 -14.75 2.72 -13.06
C VAL A 64 -14.19 2.73 -11.65
N ASP A 65 -14.04 3.93 -11.08
CA ASP A 65 -13.59 4.10 -9.70
C ASP A 65 -14.50 3.38 -8.70
N THR A 66 -13.89 2.71 -7.73
CA THR A 66 -14.64 2.13 -6.63
C THR A 66 -15.08 3.21 -5.63
N TYR A 67 -16.04 2.89 -4.77
CA TYR A 67 -16.50 3.81 -3.71
C TYR A 67 -15.37 4.22 -2.74
N LEU A 68 -14.30 3.42 -2.63
CA LEU A 68 -13.14 3.68 -1.78
C LEU A 68 -12.29 4.86 -2.26
N VAL A 69 -12.34 5.19 -3.56
CA VAL A 69 -11.54 6.27 -4.14
C VAL A 69 -11.80 7.59 -3.42
N LYS A 70 -13.05 7.84 -2.98
CA LYS A 70 -13.38 9.05 -2.21
C LYS A 70 -12.64 9.12 -0.88
N ASP A 71 -12.55 8.00 -0.16
CA ASP A 71 -11.84 7.93 1.12
C ASP A 71 -10.32 8.06 0.92
N ILE A 72 -9.78 7.48 -0.15
CA ILE A 72 -8.36 7.57 -0.50
C ILE A 72 -7.98 9.01 -0.87
N LEU A 73 -8.80 9.67 -1.69
CA LEU A 73 -8.60 11.09 -2.01
C LEU A 73 -8.73 12.00 -0.79
N HIS A 74 -9.60 11.65 0.17
CA HIS A 74 -9.67 12.37 1.43
C HIS A 74 -8.39 12.19 2.26
N LEU A 75 -7.90 10.96 2.37
CA LEU A 75 -6.63 10.64 3.04
C LEU A 75 -5.44 11.36 2.39
N GLU A 76 -5.36 11.36 1.05
CA GLU A 76 -4.32 12.07 0.30
C GLU A 76 -4.30 13.57 0.63
N LYS A 77 -5.48 14.21 0.69
CA LYS A 77 -5.59 15.62 1.10
C LYS A 77 -5.13 15.85 2.53
N LEU A 78 -5.47 14.96 3.45
CA LEU A 78 -4.99 15.05 4.84
C LEU A 78 -3.46 14.91 4.90
N CYS A 79 -2.89 13.96 4.16
CA CYS A 79 -1.44 13.77 4.06
C CYS A 79 -0.75 15.01 3.49
N LYS A 80 -1.24 15.58 2.39
CA LYS A 80 -0.71 16.83 1.82
C LYS A 80 -0.77 18.00 2.78
N LYS A 81 -1.85 18.11 3.56
CA LYS A 81 -2.00 19.17 4.57
C LYS A 81 -1.03 19.00 5.73
N LYS A 82 -0.82 17.77 6.19
CA LYS A 82 0.06 17.46 7.34
C LYS A 82 1.55 17.48 6.97
N TRP A 83 1.88 16.94 5.81
CA TRP A 83 3.25 16.80 5.30
C TRP A 83 3.36 17.37 3.88
N PRO A 84 3.34 18.71 3.73
CA PRO A 84 3.35 19.37 2.42
C PRO A 84 4.64 19.14 1.62
N HIS A 85 5.70 18.64 2.26
CA HIS A 85 6.97 18.29 1.62
C HIS A 85 6.96 16.89 1.00
N LEU A 86 5.96 16.05 1.30
CA LEU A 86 5.85 14.71 0.73
C LEU A 86 5.08 14.78 -0.58
N GLU A 87 5.66 14.16 -1.62
CA GLU A 87 4.93 13.89 -2.85
C GLU A 87 3.87 12.81 -2.63
N THR A 88 2.80 12.87 -3.40
CA THR A 88 1.78 11.82 -3.39
C THR A 88 1.46 11.38 -4.80
N ASP A 89 1.26 10.08 -5.01
CA ASP A 89 0.90 9.53 -6.31
C ASP A 89 -0.06 8.35 -6.16
N PHE A 90 -0.63 7.90 -7.27
CA PHE A 90 -1.61 6.82 -7.33
C PHE A 90 -1.15 5.70 -8.25
N GLN A 91 -1.33 4.46 -7.82
CA GLN A 91 -0.99 3.29 -8.62
C GLN A 91 -2.17 2.33 -8.72
N ASN A 92 -2.50 1.93 -9.95
CA ASN A 92 -3.61 1.02 -10.20
C ASN A 92 -3.43 -0.33 -9.47
N GLU A 93 -4.45 -0.68 -8.68
CA GLU A 93 -4.49 -1.85 -7.81
C GLU A 93 -5.09 -3.11 -8.47
N SER A 94 -5.43 -3.05 -9.75
CA SER A 94 -6.16 -4.13 -10.42
C SER A 94 -5.41 -5.47 -10.34
N PHE A 95 -6.13 -6.52 -9.96
CA PHE A 95 -5.63 -7.91 -9.87
C PHE A 95 -4.54 -8.17 -8.81
N THR A 96 -4.20 -7.20 -7.95
CA THR A 96 -3.20 -7.37 -6.87
C THR A 96 -3.56 -8.52 -5.94
N SER A 97 -4.82 -8.60 -5.50
CA SER A 97 -5.28 -9.66 -4.59
C SER A 97 -5.21 -11.06 -5.20
N THR A 98 -5.42 -11.20 -6.51
CA THR A 98 -5.29 -12.48 -7.23
C THR A 98 -3.82 -12.86 -7.36
N GLN A 99 -2.97 -11.90 -7.76
CA GLN A 99 -1.52 -12.11 -7.84
C GLN A 99 -0.92 -12.45 -6.49
N ALA A 100 -1.33 -11.76 -5.42
CA ALA A 100 -0.89 -12.04 -4.06
C ALA A 100 -1.18 -13.50 -3.66
N LYS A 101 -2.41 -13.98 -3.92
CA LYS A 101 -2.77 -15.38 -3.64
C LYS A 101 -1.96 -16.38 -4.47
N GLN A 102 -1.66 -16.03 -5.71
CA GLN A 102 -0.83 -16.86 -6.59
C GLN A 102 0.61 -16.95 -6.07
N ILE A 103 1.23 -15.82 -5.71
CA ILE A 103 2.57 -15.78 -5.10
C ILE A 103 2.61 -16.63 -3.82
N MET A 104 1.59 -16.54 -2.96
CA MET A 104 1.52 -17.36 -1.75
C MET A 104 1.36 -18.86 -2.03
N LEU A 105 0.68 -19.21 -3.12
CA LEU A 105 0.56 -20.61 -3.57
C LEU A 105 1.91 -21.14 -4.04
N GLU A 106 2.59 -20.38 -4.90
CA GLU A 106 3.90 -20.72 -5.46
C GLU A 106 5.00 -20.79 -4.40
N SER A 107 4.91 -19.97 -3.35
CA SER A 107 5.86 -19.97 -2.23
C SER A 107 5.71 -21.19 -1.30
N GLY A 108 4.87 -22.18 -1.64
CA GLY A 108 4.63 -23.37 -0.82
C GLY A 108 3.90 -23.10 0.50
N MET A 109 3.21 -21.95 0.63
CA MET A 109 2.56 -21.59 1.89
C MET A 109 1.36 -22.50 2.19
N ASN A 110 1.23 -22.90 3.46
CA ASN A 110 0.11 -23.75 3.88
C ASN A 110 -1.26 -23.05 3.68
N ARG A 111 -2.33 -23.84 3.52
CA ARG A 111 -3.67 -23.33 3.17
C ARG A 111 -4.22 -22.33 4.19
N LYS A 112 -3.93 -22.52 5.48
CA LYS A 112 -4.40 -21.63 6.56
C LYS A 112 -3.79 -20.24 6.46
N LYS A 113 -2.48 -20.14 6.22
CA LYS A 113 -1.80 -18.84 6.02
C LYS A 113 -2.19 -18.19 4.69
N ARG A 114 -2.50 -18.96 3.64
CA ARG A 114 -3.05 -18.44 2.37
C ARG A 114 -4.43 -17.79 2.48
N GLN A 115 -5.21 -18.18 3.48
CA GLN A 115 -6.53 -17.59 3.74
C GLN A 115 -6.45 -16.38 4.69
N ASP A 116 -5.28 -16.09 5.24
CA ASP A 116 -5.09 -14.93 6.09
C ASP A 116 -5.13 -13.66 5.26
N LYS A 117 -6.21 -12.90 5.42
CA LYS A 117 -6.40 -11.62 4.73
C LYS A 117 -5.28 -10.64 5.03
N SER A 118 -4.75 -10.63 6.25
CA SER A 118 -3.66 -9.68 6.60
C SER A 118 -2.41 -9.94 5.76
N MET A 119 -2.11 -11.19 5.44
CA MET A 119 -1.00 -11.55 4.56
C MET A 119 -1.27 -11.15 3.11
N VAL A 120 -2.50 -11.33 2.63
CA VAL A 120 -2.91 -10.87 1.29
C VAL A 120 -2.73 -9.35 1.19
N ASP A 121 -3.21 -8.58 2.17
CA ASP A 121 -3.12 -7.12 2.15
C ASP A 121 -1.66 -6.62 2.18
N LYS A 122 -0.77 -7.31 2.93
CA LYS A 122 0.67 -7.01 2.92
C LYS A 122 1.30 -7.22 1.54
N ILE A 123 0.96 -8.33 0.90
CA ILE A 123 1.53 -8.67 -0.41
C ILE A 123 0.94 -7.75 -1.49
N SER A 124 -0.34 -7.40 -1.40
CA SER A 124 -0.97 -6.40 -2.28
C SER A 124 -0.22 -5.07 -2.23
N ALA A 125 0.05 -4.52 -1.04
CA ALA A 125 0.81 -3.28 -0.90
C ALA A 125 2.21 -3.35 -1.54
N VAL A 126 2.89 -4.50 -1.42
CA VAL A 126 4.18 -4.74 -2.07
C VAL A 126 4.04 -4.74 -3.60
N ILE A 127 3.04 -5.45 -4.15
CA ILE A 127 2.80 -5.51 -5.60
C ILE A 127 2.50 -4.13 -6.16
N ILE A 128 1.67 -3.33 -5.48
CA ILE A 128 1.36 -1.96 -5.90
C ILE A 128 2.64 -1.14 -6.00
N LEU A 129 3.47 -1.16 -4.96
CA LEU A 129 4.71 -0.38 -4.95
C LEU A 129 5.72 -0.89 -5.97
N GLN A 130 5.84 -2.20 -6.18
CA GLN A 130 6.69 -2.76 -7.24
C GLN A 130 6.25 -2.33 -8.63
N ARG A 131 4.93 -2.31 -8.91
CA ARG A 131 4.39 -1.81 -10.18
C ARG A 131 4.65 -0.32 -10.37
N TYR A 132 4.49 0.47 -9.32
CA TYR A 132 4.77 1.90 -9.36
C TYR A 132 6.22 2.19 -9.76
N LEU A 133 7.16 1.42 -9.18
CA LEU A 133 8.58 1.50 -9.48
C LEU A 133 8.98 0.79 -10.79
N LYS A 134 8.02 0.20 -11.52
CA LYS A 134 8.22 -0.57 -12.76
C LYS A 134 9.17 -1.76 -12.60
N HIS A 135 9.16 -2.39 -11.43
CA HIS A 135 9.91 -3.63 -11.19
C HIS A 135 9.21 -4.86 -11.78
N ILE A 136 7.89 -4.77 -12.01
CA ILE A 136 7.00 -5.80 -12.58
C ILE A 136 5.93 -5.18 -13.47
#